data_AF-A0A840E4U5-F1
#
_entry.id   AF-A0A840E4U5-F1
#
_cell.length_a   1.000
_cell.length_b   1.000
_cell.length_c   1.000
_cell.angle_alpha   90.00
_cell.angle_beta   90.00
_cell.angle_gamma   90.00
#
_symmetry.space_group_name_H-M   'P 1'
#
loop_
_entity.id
_entity.type
_entity.pdbx_description
1 polymer ?
#
loop_
_entity_poly.entity_id
_entity_poly.type
_entity_poly.pdbx_seq_one_letter_code
_entity_poly.pdbx_strand_id
1 'polypeptide(L)'
;MVETLIHSTLNALAQPANRKNGIQKAILEFLRPAFSDEEEYATISADPTDEEAVDLIHERLDDYLTGEPDRIEKLEDILDRQDGL
;
A
#
# COMPACT_ATOMS: atom_id res chain seq x y z
N MET A 1 -1.52 -15.40 -2.19
CA MET A 1 -1.22 -14.82 -0.86
C MET A 1 -0.88 -13.35 -1.03
N VAL A 2 0.16 -13.03 -1.83
CA VAL A 2 0.51 -11.65 -2.20
C VAL A 2 -0.68 -10.87 -2.80
N GLU A 3 -1.39 -11.46 -3.78
CA GLU A 3 -2.58 -10.84 -4.38
C GLU A 3 -3.68 -10.44 -3.36
N THR A 4 -3.93 -11.28 -2.34
CA THR A 4 -4.88 -10.97 -1.26
C THR A 4 -4.40 -9.80 -0.41
N LEU A 5 -3.10 -9.74 -0.15
CA LEU A 5 -2.48 -8.65 0.60
C LEU A 5 -2.52 -7.33 -0.18
N ILE A 6 -2.31 -7.37 -1.49
CA ILE A 6 -2.45 -6.22 -2.39
C ILE A 6 -3.88 -5.69 -2.35
N HIS A 7 -4.88 -6.55 -2.52
CA HIS A 7 -6.29 -6.14 -2.42
C HIS A 7 -6.63 -5.55 -1.05
N SER A 8 -6.11 -6.14 0.03
CA SER A 8 -6.30 -5.62 1.39
C SER A 8 -5.64 -4.24 1.56
N THR A 9 -4.48 -4.03 0.94
CA THR A 9 -3.77 -2.75 0.93
C THR A 9 -4.55 -1.68 0.18
N LEU A 10 -5.04 -1.98 -1.02
CA LEU A 10 -5.88 -1.07 -1.80
C LEU A 10 -7.16 -0.69 -1.06
N ASN A 11 -7.83 -1.67 -0.44
CA ASN A 11 -8.99 -1.41 0.41
C ASN A 11 -8.63 -0.51 1.60
N ALA A 12 -7.51 -0.75 2.26
CA ALA A 12 -7.06 0.07 3.38
C ALA A 12 -6.73 1.50 2.96
N LEU A 13 -6.16 1.71 1.77
CA LEU A 13 -5.89 3.02 1.19
C LEU A 13 -7.17 3.78 0.84
N ALA A 14 -8.23 3.08 0.43
CA ALA A 14 -9.53 3.66 0.10
C ALA A 14 -10.38 4.03 1.33
N GLN A 15 -10.07 3.50 2.51
CA GLN A 15 -10.84 3.76 3.72
C GLN A 15 -10.53 5.14 4.33
N PRO A 16 -11.52 6.05 4.48
CA PRO A 16 -11.30 7.37 5.08
C PRO A 16 -10.87 7.32 6.55
N ALA A 17 -11.22 6.25 7.27
CA ALA A 17 -10.79 6.04 8.66
C ALA A 17 -9.27 5.87 8.76
N ASN A 18 -8.67 5.13 7.81
CA ASN A 18 -7.24 4.86 7.76
C ASN A 18 -6.41 6.11 7.44
N ARG A 19 -7.00 7.10 6.77
CA ARG A 19 -6.39 8.43 6.61
C ARG A 19 -6.30 9.18 7.94
N LYS A 20 -7.35 9.11 8.77
CA LYS A 20 -7.38 9.78 10.08
C LYS A 20 -6.45 9.12 11.08
N ASN A 21 -6.34 7.79 11.02
CA ASN A 21 -5.58 7.00 11.98
C ASN A 21 -4.10 6.78 11.57
N GLY A 22 -3.67 7.36 10.44
CA GLY A 22 -2.28 7.31 9.97
C GLY A 22 -1.87 6.04 9.24
N ILE A 23 -2.76 5.06 9.10
CA ILE A 23 -2.52 3.79 8.40
C ILE A 23 -2.25 4.05 6.92
N GLN A 24 -3.03 4.92 6.28
CA GLN A 24 -2.81 5.28 4.88
C GLN A 24 -1.39 5.83 4.66
N LYS A 25 -0.92 6.68 5.58
CA LYS A 25 0.44 7.22 5.54
C LYS A 25 1.50 6.13 5.74
N ALA A 26 1.29 5.23 6.69
CA ALA A 26 2.22 4.11 6.94
C ALA A 26 2.33 3.17 5.73
N ILE A 27 1.22 2.89 5.05
CA ILE A 27 1.21 2.14 3.79
C ILE A 27 2.03 2.89 2.73
N LEU A 28 1.73 4.16 2.47
CA LEU A 28 2.48 4.93 1.45
C LEU A 28 3.98 5.00 1.75
N GLU A 29 4.37 5.20 3.01
CA GLU A 29 5.78 5.18 3.42
C GLU A 29 6.45 3.81 3.22
N PHE A 30 5.73 2.72 3.48
CA PHE A 30 6.20 1.36 3.22
C PHE A 30 6.38 1.09 1.72
N LEU A 31 5.49 1.65 0.89
CA LEU A 31 5.52 1.48 -0.57
C LEU A 31 6.58 2.31 -1.27
N ARG A 32 7.03 3.41 -0.67
CA ARG A 32 8.01 4.32 -1.27
C ARG A 32 9.21 3.63 -1.94
N PRO A 33 9.85 2.59 -1.36
CA PRO A 33 10.99 1.91 -2.00
C PRO A 33 10.61 1.08 -3.23
N ALA A 34 9.33 0.71 -3.41
CA ALA A 34 8.83 0.02 -4.60
C ALA A 34 8.76 0.93 -5.82
N PHE A 35 8.79 2.25 -5.61
CA PHE A 35 8.74 3.26 -6.66
C PHE A 35 10.13 3.88 -6.85
N SER A 36 10.77 3.54 -7.96
CA SER A 36 12.04 4.16 -8.37
C SER A 36 11.85 5.54 -9.01
N ASP A 37 10.63 5.85 -9.44
CA ASP A 37 10.24 7.10 -10.07
C ASP A 37 9.49 7.99 -9.07
N GLU A 38 9.95 9.24 -8.93
CA GLU A 38 9.33 10.23 -8.05
C GLU A 38 7.96 10.69 -8.57
N GLU A 39 7.75 10.67 -9.89
CA GLU A 39 6.46 10.99 -10.51
C GLU A 39 5.42 9.91 -10.24
N GLU A 40 5.79 8.62 -10.38
CA GLU A 40 4.88 7.51 -10.04
C GLU A 40 4.48 7.55 -8.55
N TYR A 41 5.46 7.79 -7.66
CA TYR A 41 5.18 7.92 -6.23
C TYR A 41 4.30 9.15 -5.93
N ALA A 42 4.49 10.24 -6.66
CA ALA A 42 3.65 11.44 -6.53
C ALA A 42 2.20 11.15 -6.95
N THR A 43 1.97 10.39 -8.02
CA THR A 43 0.63 9.97 -8.46
C THR A 43 -0.10 9.24 -7.35
N ILE A 44 0.50 8.18 -6.79
CA ILE A 44 -0.15 7.38 -5.74
C ILE A 44 -0.29 8.14 -4.40
N SER A 45 0.59 9.10 -4.13
CA SER A 45 0.54 9.90 -2.91
C SER A 45 -0.51 11.01 -2.98
N ALA A 46 -0.83 11.48 -4.19
CA ALA A 46 -1.84 12.51 -4.41
C ALA A 46 -3.25 11.94 -4.23
N ASP A 47 -3.54 10.82 -4.89
CA ASP A 47 -4.80 10.08 -4.73
C ASP A 47 -4.57 8.56 -4.94
N PRO A 48 -4.41 7.77 -3.87
CA PRO A 48 -4.18 6.33 -3.98
C PRO A 48 -5.43 5.55 -4.40
N THR A 49 -6.57 6.22 -4.63
CA THR A 49 -7.84 5.60 -5.04
C THR A 49 -8.19 5.86 -6.50
N ASP A 50 -7.39 6.68 -7.18
CA ASP A 50 -7.50 6.87 -8.63
C ASP A 50 -7.16 5.57 -9.37
N GLU A 51 -7.79 5.33 -10.53
CA GLU A 51 -7.60 4.10 -11.32
C GLU A 51 -6.12 3.91 -11.71
N GLU A 52 -5.44 4.99 -12.12
CA GLU A 52 -4.02 4.94 -12.47
C GLU A 52 -3.15 4.59 -11.26
N ALA A 53 -3.47 5.18 -10.10
CA ALA A 53 -2.76 4.90 -8.87
C ALA A 53 -2.97 3.46 -8.39
N VAL A 54 -4.20 2.94 -8.50
CA VAL A 54 -4.53 1.56 -8.13
C VAL A 54 -3.75 0.56 -8.97
N ASP A 55 -3.68 0.77 -10.29
CA ASP A 55 -2.93 -0.09 -11.21
C ASP A 55 -1.43 -0.04 -10.89
N LEU A 56 -0.87 1.16 -10.69
CA LEU A 56 0.54 1.35 -10.30
C LEU A 56 0.87 0.68 -8.96
N ILE A 57 0.03 0.85 -7.94
CA ILE A 57 0.19 0.20 -6.64
C ILE A 57 0.18 -1.32 -6.85
N HIS A 58 -0.80 -1.85 -7.57
CA HIS A 58 -0.91 -3.29 -7.79
C HIS A 58 0.36 -3.87 -8.44
N GLU A 59 0.82 -3.28 -9.55
CA GLU A 59 2.03 -3.72 -10.26
C GLU A 59 3.28 -3.64 -9.38
N ARG A 60 3.50 -2.49 -8.73
CA ARG A 60 4.70 -2.27 -7.92
C ARG A 60 4.72 -3.11 -6.65
N LEU A 61 3.58 -3.35 -5.99
CA LEU A 61 3.52 -4.22 -4.82
C LEU A 61 3.80 -5.68 -5.17
N ASP A 62 3.26 -6.18 -6.28
CA ASP A 62 3.44 -7.59 -6.64
C ASP A 62 4.93 -7.91 -6.80
N ASP A 63 5.64 -7.08 -7.56
CA ASP A 63 7.09 -7.17 -7.74
C ASP A 63 7.85 -6.95 -6.41
N TYR A 64 7.42 -5.99 -5.59
CA TYR A 64 8.11 -5.63 -4.36
C TYR A 64 7.96 -6.68 -3.25
N LEU A 65 6.86 -7.44 -3.24
CA LEU A 65 6.54 -8.45 -2.21
C LEU A 65 6.93 -9.87 -2.64
N THR A 66 7.01 -10.14 -3.94
CA THR A 66 7.29 -11.50 -4.44
C THR A 66 8.66 -12.00 -4.00
N GLY A 67 8.67 -13.11 -3.25
CA GLY A 67 9.89 -13.73 -2.72
C GLY A 67 10.47 -13.05 -1.46
N GLU A 68 9.79 -12.04 -0.93
CA GLU A 68 10.28 -11.20 0.17
C GLU A 68 9.37 -11.30 1.42
N PRO A 69 9.48 -12.38 2.21
CA PRO A 69 8.58 -12.63 3.35
C PRO A 69 8.63 -11.53 4.42
N ASP A 70 9.80 -10.93 4.66
CA ASP A 70 9.95 -9.84 5.63
C ASP A 70 9.14 -8.59 5.25
N ARG A 71 8.90 -8.38 3.95
CA ARG A 71 8.10 -7.25 3.46
C ARG A 71 6.61 -7.54 3.57
N ILE A 72 6.23 -8.78 3.29
CA ILE A 72 4.87 -9.29 3.48
C ILE A 72 4.46 -9.12 4.95
N GLU A 73 5.27 -9.62 5.89
CA GLU A 73 4.98 -9.53 7.33
C GLU A 73 4.86 -8.07 7.81
N LYS A 74 5.75 -7.17 7.33
CA LYS A 74 5.67 -5.74 7.66
C LYS A 74 4.41 -5.07 7.14
N LEU A 75 3.96 -5.43 5.95
CA LEU A 75 2.75 -4.87 5.38
C LEU A 75 1.52 -5.40 6.12
N GLU A 76 1.49 -6.70 6.46
CA GLU A 76 0.47 -7.30 7.32
C GLU A 76 0.40 -6.60 8.68
N ASP A 77 1.53 -6.35 9.33
CA ASP A 77 1.61 -5.60 10.60
C ASP A 77 1.04 -4.18 10.52
N ILE A 78 1.15 -3.52 9.36
CA ILE A 78 0.56 -2.19 9.12
C ILE A 78 -0.96 -2.33 8.98
N LEU A 79 -1.41 -3.34 8.24
CA LEU A 79 -2.83 -3.59 7.98
C LEU A 79 -3.55 -4.08 9.24
N ASP A 80 -2.96 -4.92 10.07
CA ASP A 80 -3.58 -5.43 11.30
C ASP A 80 -3.91 -4.32 12.30
N ARG A 81 -3.19 -3.19 12.25
CA ARG A 81 -3.51 -1.99 13.06
C ARG A 81 -4.86 -1.38 12.70
N GLN A 82 -5.41 -1.68 11.53
CA GLN A 82 -6.72 -1.19 11.10
C GLN A 82 -7.86 -1.88 11.86
N ASP A 83 -7.69 -3.15 12.22
CA ASP A 83 -8.71 -3.93 12.94
C ASP A 83 -8.67 -3.68 14.46
N GLY A 84 -7.58 -3.11 14.96
CA GLY A 84 -7.38 -2.80 16.37
C GLY A 84 -7.86 -1.40 16.82
N LEU A 85 -8.38 -0.57 15.91
CA LEU A 85 -8.79 0.84 16.15
C LEU A 85 -10.29 1.05 15.92
#